data_AF-A0A815R951-F1
#
_entry.id   AF-A0A815R951-F1
#
_cell.length_a   1.000
_cell.length_b   1.000
_cell.length_c   1.000
_cell.angle_alpha   90.00
_cell.angle_beta   90.00
_cell.angle_gamma   90.00
#
_symmetry.space_group_name_H-M   'P 1'
#
loop_
_entity.id
_entity.type
_entity.pdbx_description
1 polymer ?
#
loop_
_entity_poly.entity_id
_entity_poly.type
_entity_poly.pdbx_seq_one_letter_code
_entity_poly.pdbx_strand_id
1 'polypeptide(L)'
;MKESDSYEIDDGTTLELVDNIDIDFTPDDNSSDSGSKFTAFTLDYMRKVVDFARPGIVFTTVQREFPRVKYPMQLARFREHVENDGNRRQKLSRLELSVLEKFKQARDTNLPVHDTDIRRWSLTQAAVEGIDNFLASDKWLSNFKRRNWLQESHEICCKT
;
A
#
# COMPACT_ATOMS: atom_id res chain seq x y z
N MET A 1 -17.76 -32.17 40.20
CA MET A 1 -18.98 -32.05 39.38
C MET A 1 -19.65 -30.72 39.67
N LYS A 2 -19.71 -29.85 38.66
CA LYS A 2 -20.63 -28.71 38.60
C LYS A 2 -21.14 -28.64 37.16
N GLU A 3 -22.43 -28.38 37.07
CA GLU A 3 -23.31 -28.39 35.90
C GLU A 3 -22.69 -27.91 34.59
N SER A 4 -23.06 -28.62 33.53
CA SER A 4 -23.00 -28.21 32.13
C SER A 4 -24.25 -27.38 31.82
N ASP A 5 -24.08 -26.18 31.25
CA ASP A 5 -25.14 -25.52 30.50
C ASP A 5 -24.73 -25.49 29.02
N SER A 6 -25.23 -26.49 28.29
CA SER A 6 -25.19 -26.56 26.83
C SER A 6 -26.32 -25.71 26.27
N TYR A 7 -26.00 -24.71 25.47
CA TYR A 7 -27.01 -23.99 24.67
C TYR A 7 -27.15 -24.69 23.32
N GLU A 8 -28.34 -25.25 23.07
CA GLU A 8 -28.76 -25.65 21.73
C GLU A 8 -29.13 -24.39 20.94
N ILE A 9 -28.47 -24.18 19.80
CA ILE A 9 -28.92 -23.26 18.76
C ILE A 9 -29.36 -24.15 17.59
N ASP A 10 -30.65 -24.42 17.55
CA ASP A 10 -31.37 -24.87 16.36
C ASP A 10 -31.80 -23.64 15.59
N ASP A 11 -31.04 -23.28 14.56
CA ASP A 11 -31.54 -22.46 13.47
C ASP A 11 -31.13 -23.09 12.14
N GLY A 12 -31.99 -23.98 11.65
CA GLY A 12 -31.92 -24.58 10.32
C GLY A 12 -31.85 -23.55 9.18
N THR A 13 -30.68 -22.97 8.96
CA THR A 13 -30.36 -22.18 7.78
C THR A 13 -29.68 -23.09 6.77
N THR A 14 -30.50 -23.65 5.88
CA THR A 14 -30.07 -24.26 4.62
C THR A 14 -29.18 -23.26 3.87
N LEU A 15 -27.89 -23.55 3.77
CA LEU A 15 -26.96 -22.84 2.89
C LEU A 15 -27.31 -23.20 1.44
N GLU A 16 -28.20 -22.42 0.82
CA GLU A 16 -28.27 -22.40 -0.64
C GLU A 16 -27.01 -21.72 -1.17
N LEU A 17 -26.16 -22.51 -1.84
CA LEU A 17 -25.12 -22.01 -2.72
C LEU A 17 -25.79 -21.32 -3.91
N VAL A 18 -26.07 -20.03 -3.77
CA VAL A 18 -26.40 -19.18 -4.91
C VAL A 18 -25.09 -18.72 -5.56
N ASP A 19 -24.80 -19.34 -6.70
CA ASP A 19 -23.82 -18.89 -7.66
C ASP A 19 -24.14 -17.45 -8.13
N ASN A 20 -23.09 -16.62 -8.18
CA ASN A 20 -23.02 -15.31 -8.85
C ASN A 20 -23.84 -14.16 -8.25
N ILE A 21 -23.26 -13.49 -7.24
CA ILE A 21 -23.51 -12.07 -7.01
C ILE A 21 -22.40 -11.30 -7.72
N ASP A 22 -22.76 -10.64 -8.83
CA ASP A 22 -22.02 -9.50 -9.37
C ASP A 22 -22.05 -8.40 -8.30
N ILE A 23 -21.06 -8.44 -7.41
CA ILE A 23 -20.80 -7.31 -6.50
C ILE A 23 -20.10 -6.27 -7.35
N ASP A 24 -20.89 -5.41 -7.98
CA ASP A 24 -20.44 -4.17 -8.58
C ASP A 24 -19.95 -3.25 -7.45
N PHE A 25 -18.73 -3.54 -6.98
CA PHE A 25 -18.01 -2.71 -6.02
C PHE A 25 -17.56 -1.47 -6.77
N THR A 26 -18.50 -0.56 -6.98
CA THR A 26 -18.18 0.84 -7.25
C THR A 26 -17.51 1.39 -5.99
N PRO A 27 -16.23 1.79 -6.05
CA PRO A 27 -15.67 2.58 -4.99
C PRO A 27 -16.26 3.98 -5.17
N ASP A 28 -17.45 4.20 -4.61
CA ASP A 28 -17.89 5.54 -4.23
C ASP A 28 -16.97 6.02 -3.10
N ASP A 29 -15.75 6.43 -3.48
CA ASP A 29 -14.82 7.13 -2.60
C ASP A 29 -15.25 8.61 -2.51
N ASN A 30 -16.43 8.81 -1.96
CA ASN A 30 -16.78 10.04 -1.26
C ASN A 30 -16.80 9.76 0.25
N SER A 31 -15.72 9.16 0.76
CA SER A 31 -15.39 9.31 2.17
C SER A 31 -14.79 10.70 2.34
N SER A 32 -15.67 11.66 2.63
CA SER A 32 -15.32 12.97 3.17
C SER A 32 -14.63 12.82 4.54
N ASP A 33 -13.38 12.33 4.55
CA ASP A 33 -12.52 12.40 5.74
C ASP A 33 -11.97 13.83 5.83
N SER A 34 -12.80 14.67 6.45
CA SER A 34 -12.47 16.05 6.76
C SER A 34 -11.38 16.10 7.82
N GLY A 35 -10.14 16.22 7.35
CA GLY A 35 -9.06 16.81 8.13
C GLY A 35 -7.89 15.87 8.38
N SER A 36 -6.88 16.00 7.53
CA SER A 36 -5.68 16.68 7.99
C SER A 36 -4.71 16.88 6.84
N LYS A 37 -4.29 18.14 6.67
CA LYS A 37 -3.06 18.53 5.97
C LYS A 37 -1.84 17.93 6.69
N PHE A 38 -1.73 16.60 6.77
CA PHE A 38 -0.46 15.97 7.05
C PHE A 38 0.41 16.24 5.84
N THR A 39 1.25 17.28 5.95
CA THR A 39 2.44 17.41 5.12
C THR A 39 3.07 16.01 5.05
N ALA A 40 3.23 15.45 3.85
CA ALA A 40 3.80 14.12 3.70
C ALA A 40 5.10 14.05 4.53
N PHE A 41 5.09 13.25 5.58
CA PHE A 41 6.26 13.00 6.40
C PHE A 41 7.01 11.85 5.74
N THR A 42 8.30 12.03 5.51
CA THR A 42 9.15 10.95 5.03
C THR A 42 9.36 9.95 6.15
N LEU A 43 9.57 8.69 5.81
CA LEU A 43 9.81 7.64 6.80
C LEU A 43 11.07 7.91 7.63
N ASP A 44 12.13 8.42 6.99
CA ASP A 44 13.36 8.86 7.65
C ASP A 44 13.09 9.96 8.70
N TYR A 45 12.21 10.92 8.38
CA TYR A 45 11.82 11.95 9.32
C TYR A 45 11.06 11.37 10.52
N MET A 46 10.14 10.43 10.28
CA MET A 46 9.40 9.76 11.36
C MET A 46 10.36 8.99 12.28
N ARG A 47 11.36 8.28 11.72
CA ARG A 47 12.40 7.59 12.51
C ARG A 47 13.16 8.56 13.41
N LYS A 48 13.66 9.69 12.86
CA LYS A 48 14.35 10.72 13.63
C LYS A 48 13.52 11.28 14.79
N VAL A 49 12.24 11.53 14.55
CA VAL A 49 11.32 12.02 15.60
C VAL A 49 11.12 10.96 16.68
N VAL A 50 10.92 9.69 16.30
CA VAL A 50 10.71 8.59 17.24
C VAL A 50 11.97 8.31 18.07
N ASP A 51 13.15 8.34 17.45
CA ASP A 51 14.45 8.16 18.10
C ASP A 51 14.76 9.25 19.13
N PHE A 52 14.32 10.49 18.83
CA PHE A 52 14.41 11.61 19.75
C PHE A 52 13.37 11.52 20.87
N ALA A 53 12.18 10.98 20.62
CA ALA A 53 11.09 10.85 21.58
C ALA A 53 11.26 9.63 22.52
N ARG A 54 12.40 9.59 23.22
CA ARG A 54 12.71 8.59 24.25
C ARG A 54 11.80 8.73 25.47
N PRO A 55 11.55 7.65 26.23
CA PRO A 55 10.77 7.73 27.47
C PRO A 55 11.42 8.75 28.42
N GLY A 56 10.62 9.73 28.88
CA GLY A 56 11.07 10.81 29.76
C GLY A 56 11.18 12.19 29.09
N ILE A 57 11.14 12.29 27.76
CA ILE A 57 11.13 13.58 27.06
C ILE A 57 9.70 14.12 26.94
N VAL A 58 9.50 15.37 27.36
CA VAL A 58 8.20 16.04 27.28
C VAL A 58 7.89 16.43 25.82
N PHE A 59 6.64 16.27 25.41
CA PHE A 59 6.19 16.59 24.04
C PHE A 59 6.57 18.00 23.57
N THR A 60 6.49 19.00 24.46
CA THR A 60 6.89 20.40 24.14
C THR A 60 8.33 20.51 23.69
N THR A 61 9.23 19.65 24.20
CA THR A 61 10.63 19.60 23.78
C THR A 61 10.75 19.00 22.38
N VAL A 62 10.01 17.92 22.10
CA VAL A 62 9.94 17.32 20.76
C VAL A 62 9.38 18.32 19.74
N GLN A 63 8.35 19.08 20.12
CA GLN A 63 7.74 20.09 19.25
C GLN A 63 8.69 21.26 18.92
N ARG A 64 9.55 21.65 19.88
CA ARG A 64 10.56 22.69 19.66
C ARG A 64 11.60 22.26 18.61
N GLU A 65 12.03 21.01 18.69
CA GLU A 65 13.00 20.44 17.74
C GLU A 65 12.36 20.12 16.39
N PHE A 66 11.12 19.63 16.40
CA PHE A 66 10.38 19.18 15.23
C PHE A 66 9.08 19.98 15.07
N PRO A 67 9.13 21.23 14.59
CA PRO A 67 7.96 22.14 14.52
C PRO A 67 6.86 21.65 13.57
N ARG A 68 7.16 20.70 12.68
CA ARG A 68 6.15 20.06 11.83
C ARG A 68 5.24 19.11 12.61
N VAL A 69 5.69 18.60 13.77
CA VAL A 69 4.93 17.71 14.65
C VAL A 69 4.11 18.58 15.61
N LYS A 70 2.84 18.79 15.26
CA LYS A 70 1.93 19.68 15.98
C LYS A 70 1.19 19.01 17.12
N TYR A 71 0.92 17.70 17.00
CA TYR A 71 0.03 17.00 17.92
C TYR A 71 0.69 15.76 18.51
N PRO A 72 0.48 15.44 19.80
CA PRO A 72 1.07 14.26 20.44
C PRO A 72 0.60 12.95 19.80
N MET A 73 -0.63 12.90 19.27
CA MET A 73 -1.16 11.74 18.53
C MET A 73 -0.32 11.39 17.29
N GLN A 74 0.44 12.35 16.74
CA GLN A 74 1.34 12.10 15.61
C GLN A 74 2.52 11.21 16.00
N LEU A 75 2.99 11.28 17.24
CA LEU A 75 4.08 10.41 17.73
C LEU A 75 3.65 8.94 17.77
N ALA A 76 2.43 8.66 18.24
CA ALA A 76 1.88 7.31 18.22
C ALA A 76 1.81 6.75 16.80
N ARG A 77 1.28 7.54 15.85
CA ARG A 77 1.24 7.18 14.42
C ARG A 77 2.63 7.00 13.82
N PHE A 78 3.59 7.85 14.19
CA PHE A 78 4.97 7.71 13.69
C PHE A 78 5.62 6.43 14.19
N ARG A 79 5.39 6.03 15.44
CA ARG A 79 5.87 4.74 15.95
C ARG A 79 5.28 3.58 15.15
N GLU A 80 3.97 3.56 14.98
CA GLU A 80 3.28 2.56 14.16
C GLU A 80 3.81 2.53 12.71
N HIS A 81 4.03 3.69 12.10
CA HIS A 81 4.59 3.76 10.74
C HIS A 81 6.04 3.29 10.68
N VAL A 82 6.86 3.55 11.70
CA VAL A 82 8.24 3.07 11.75
C VAL A 82 8.28 1.55 11.94
N GLU A 83 7.41 1.02 12.80
CA GLU A 83 7.27 -0.43 13.05
C GLU A 83 6.80 -1.17 11.79
N ASN A 84 5.85 -0.60 11.05
CA ASN A 84 5.32 -1.19 9.81
C ASN A 84 6.18 -0.93 8.57
N ASP A 85 7.37 -0.34 8.72
CA ASP A 85 8.24 0.17 7.64
C ASP A 85 7.52 1.07 6.61
N GLY A 86 6.56 1.84 7.10
CA GLY A 86 5.94 2.95 6.40
C GLY A 86 4.46 2.79 6.16
N ASN A 87 3.88 3.82 5.55
CA ASN A 87 2.49 3.79 5.14
C ASN A 87 2.34 2.91 3.89
N ARG A 88 1.18 2.26 3.72
CA ARG A 88 0.78 1.54 2.51
C ARG A 88 1.10 2.30 1.22
N ARG A 89 0.86 3.62 1.19
CA ARG A 89 1.22 4.46 0.01
C ARG A 89 2.72 4.48 -0.29
N GLN A 90 3.56 4.55 0.75
CA GLN A 90 5.02 4.51 0.60
C GLN A 90 5.48 3.14 0.12
N LYS A 91 4.92 2.05 0.67
CA LYS A 91 5.19 0.68 0.22
C LYS A 91 4.82 0.48 -1.25
N LEU A 92 3.63 0.93 -1.65
CA LEU A 92 3.21 0.90 -3.06
C LEU A 92 4.14 1.73 -3.96
N SER A 93 4.63 2.88 -3.50
CA SER A 93 5.60 3.66 -4.24
C SER A 93 6.94 2.94 -4.41
N ARG A 94 7.43 2.25 -3.37
CA ARG A 94 8.66 1.44 -3.46
C ARG A 94 8.48 0.27 -4.43
N LEU A 95 7.33 -0.39 -4.36
CA LEU A 95 6.94 -1.44 -5.31
C LEU A 95 6.97 -0.93 -6.74
N GLU A 96 6.29 0.19 -7.03
CA GLU A 96 6.25 0.79 -8.37
C GLU A 96 7.67 1.14 -8.87
N LEU A 97 8.51 1.71 -8.01
CA LEU A 97 9.90 2.04 -8.35
C LEU A 97 10.74 0.80 -8.68
N SER A 98 10.63 -0.26 -7.87
CA SER A 98 11.36 -1.51 -8.10
C SER A 98 10.93 -2.20 -9.41
N VAL A 99 9.63 -2.22 -9.69
CA VAL A 99 9.11 -2.78 -10.96
C VAL A 99 9.60 -1.96 -12.15
N LEU A 100 9.63 -0.63 -12.03
CA LEU A 100 10.16 0.25 -13.07
C LEU A 100 11.65 0.02 -13.32
N GLU A 101 12.44 -0.17 -12.26
CA GLU A 101 13.87 -0.48 -12.38
C GLU A 101 14.11 -1.79 -13.13
N LYS A 102 13.36 -2.86 -12.78
CA LYS A 102 13.42 -4.13 -13.52
C LYS A 102 13.02 -3.99 -14.98
N PHE A 103 11.99 -3.18 -15.26
CA PHE A 103 11.59 -2.89 -16.63
C PHE A 103 12.70 -2.20 -17.42
N LYS A 104 13.33 -1.17 -16.85
CA LYS A 104 14.46 -0.47 -17.49
C LYS A 104 15.63 -1.41 -17.76
N GLN A 105 16.01 -2.20 -16.76
CA GLN A 105 17.07 -3.20 -16.91
C GLN A 105 16.77 -4.19 -18.04
N ALA A 106 15.53 -4.69 -18.14
CA ALA A 106 15.14 -5.59 -19.22
C ALA A 106 15.25 -4.91 -20.61
N ARG A 107 14.86 -3.63 -20.70
CA ARG A 107 14.99 -2.84 -21.94
C ARG A 107 16.45 -2.58 -22.31
N ASP A 108 17.31 -2.27 -21.34
CA ASP A 108 18.74 -2.08 -21.57
C ASP A 108 19.39 -3.38 -22.09
N THR A 109 18.87 -4.54 -21.68
CA THR A 109 19.29 -5.86 -22.19
C THR A 109 18.58 -6.30 -23.48
N ASN A 110 17.77 -5.43 -24.10
CA ASN A 110 16.96 -5.73 -25.28
C ASN A 110 16.00 -6.92 -25.12
N LEU A 111 15.56 -7.20 -23.90
CA LEU A 111 14.57 -8.25 -23.64
C LEU A 111 13.15 -7.73 -23.89
N PRO A 112 12.30 -8.47 -24.61
CA PRO A 112 10.88 -8.15 -24.70
C PRO A 112 10.24 -8.33 -23.32
N VAL A 113 9.49 -7.32 -22.89
CA VAL A 113 8.76 -7.35 -21.60
C VAL A 113 7.27 -7.34 -21.89
N HIS A 114 6.57 -8.37 -21.42
CA HIS A 114 5.12 -8.47 -21.52
C HIS A 114 4.42 -7.99 -20.26
N ASP A 115 3.12 -7.73 -20.38
CA ASP A 115 2.26 -7.37 -19.24
C ASP A 115 2.28 -8.41 -18.13
N THR A 116 2.40 -9.69 -18.49
CA THR A 116 2.55 -10.81 -17.54
C THR A 116 3.82 -10.69 -16.70
N ASP A 117 4.91 -10.21 -17.28
CA ASP A 117 6.19 -10.05 -16.56
C ASP A 117 6.09 -8.92 -15.54
N ILE A 118 5.48 -7.80 -15.94
CA ILE A 118 5.23 -6.66 -15.03
C ILE A 118 4.35 -7.09 -13.86
N ARG A 119 3.28 -7.87 -14.11
CA ARG A 119 2.44 -8.43 -13.05
C ARG A 119 3.22 -9.38 -12.13
N ARG A 120 4.05 -10.25 -12.71
CA ARG A 120 4.85 -11.19 -11.92
C ARG A 120 5.86 -10.45 -11.03
N TRP A 121 6.52 -9.42 -11.56
CA TRP A 121 7.44 -8.59 -10.78
C TRP A 121 6.73 -7.82 -9.67
N SER A 122 5.55 -7.24 -9.96
CA SER A 122 4.80 -6.47 -8.97
C SER A 122 4.28 -7.35 -7.83
N LEU A 123 3.78 -8.55 -8.12
CA LEU A 123 3.37 -9.52 -7.09
C LEU A 123 4.56 -10.00 -6.25
N THR A 124 5.69 -10.28 -6.89
CA THR A 124 6.91 -10.69 -6.18
C THR A 124 7.37 -9.58 -5.23
N GLN A 125 7.37 -8.33 -5.69
CA GLN A 125 7.77 -7.21 -4.87
C GLN A 125 6.75 -6.89 -3.77
N ALA A 126 5.44 -7.07 -4.02
CA ALA A 126 4.41 -6.92 -3.01
C ALA A 126 4.59 -7.89 -1.84
N ALA A 127 4.98 -9.14 -2.13
CA ALA A 127 5.29 -10.12 -1.11
C ALA A 127 6.51 -9.71 -0.28
N VAL A 128 7.55 -9.13 -0.91
CA VAL A 128 8.74 -8.61 -0.21
C VAL A 128 8.40 -7.44 0.72
N GLU A 129 7.51 -6.54 0.28
CA GLU A 129 7.09 -5.36 1.07
C GLU A 129 5.99 -5.68 2.12
N GLY A 130 5.51 -6.93 2.16
CA GLY A 130 4.44 -7.38 3.05
C GLY A 130 3.10 -6.69 2.77
N ILE A 131 2.70 -6.61 1.50
CA ILE A 131 1.40 -6.05 1.09
C ILE A 131 0.44 -7.19 0.75
N ASP A 132 -0.30 -7.68 1.75
CA ASP A 132 -1.11 -8.90 1.62
C ASP A 132 -2.25 -8.80 0.60
N ASN A 133 -2.83 -7.61 0.44
CA ASN A 133 -3.99 -7.37 -0.43
C ASN A 133 -3.63 -6.65 -1.75
N PHE A 134 -2.39 -6.80 -2.24
CA PHE A 134 -2.00 -6.22 -3.50
C PHE A 134 -2.42 -7.10 -4.68
N LEU A 135 -3.23 -6.56 -5.57
CA LEU A 135 -3.62 -7.20 -6.82
C LEU A 135 -3.01 -6.44 -8.00
N ALA A 136 -2.26 -7.16 -8.83
CA ALA A 136 -1.75 -6.65 -10.10
C ALA A 136 -2.85 -6.63 -11.18
N SER A 137 -3.95 -5.92 -10.89
CA SER A 137 -5.11 -5.80 -11.77
C SER A 137 -4.80 -5.05 -13.05
N ASP A 138 -5.63 -5.22 -14.09
CA ASP A 138 -5.50 -4.51 -15.36
C ASP A 138 -5.54 -2.98 -15.17
N LYS A 139 -6.36 -2.53 -14.21
CA LYS A 139 -6.46 -1.11 -13.83
C LYS A 139 -5.15 -0.61 -13.20
N TRP A 140 -4.56 -1.38 -12.28
CA TRP A 140 -3.26 -1.03 -11.70
C TRP A 140 -2.18 -0.97 -12.77
N LEU A 141 -2.11 -1.99 -13.65
CA LEU A 141 -1.14 -2.05 -14.74
C LEU A 141 -1.28 -0.87 -15.72
N SER A 142 -2.51 -0.54 -16.11
CA SER A 142 -2.80 0.60 -16.99
C SER A 142 -2.38 1.93 -16.35
N ASN A 143 -2.62 2.10 -15.04
CA ASN A 143 -2.17 3.27 -14.31
C ASN A 143 -0.65 3.31 -14.19
N PHE A 144 0.00 2.18 -13.91
CA PHE A 144 1.44 2.05 -13.85
C PHE A 144 2.10 2.46 -15.18
N LYS A 145 1.59 1.96 -16.32
CA LYS A 145 2.07 2.34 -17.65
C LYS A 145 1.90 3.83 -17.92
N ARG A 146 0.73 4.40 -17.59
CA ARG A 146 0.42 5.82 -17.81
C ARG A 146 1.32 6.74 -16.98
N ARG A 147 1.56 6.40 -15.71
CA ARG A 147 2.41 7.17 -14.79
C ARG A 147 3.88 7.17 -15.21
N ASN A 148 4.33 6.08 -15.81
CA ASN A 148 5.74 5.90 -16.20
C ASN A 148 5.97 6.07 -17.71
N TRP A 149 4.99 6.60 -18.45
CA TRP A 149 5.02 6.78 -19.90
C TRP A 149 5.47 5.54 -20.69
N LEU A 150 5.10 4.34 -20.23
CA LEU A 150 5.44 3.07 -20.87
C LEU A 150 4.45 2.69 -22.00
N GLN A 151 3.69 3.66 -22.52
CA GLN A 151 2.63 3.42 -23.51
C GLN A 151 3.16 3.26 -24.94
N GLU A 152 4.39 3.68 -25.24
CA GLU A 152 4.89 3.72 -26.61
C GLU A 152 5.84 2.57 -26.91
N SER A 153 5.30 1.47 -27.43
CA SER A 153 5.98 0.66 -28.45
C SER A 153 4.99 -0.11 -29.36
N HIS A 154 3.82 0.47 -29.64
CA HIS A 154 3.20 0.20 -30.93
C HIS A 154 3.82 1.22 -31.89
N GLU A 155 4.53 0.74 -32.91
CA GLU A 155 5.07 1.52 -34.04
C GLU A 155 6.36 2.32 -33.81
N ILE A 156 7.47 1.61 -33.64
CA ILE A 156 8.66 1.94 -34.44
C ILE A 156 8.95 0.72 -35.31
N CYS A 157 8.02 0.48 -36.24
CA CYS A 157 8.28 -0.40 -37.38
C CYS A 157 9.32 0.31 -38.25
N CYS A 158 10.42 -0.39 -38.51
CA CYS A 158 11.46 -0.01 -39.44
C CYS A 158 10.84 0.50 -40.76
N LYS A 159 10.87 1.83 -40.96
CA LYS A 159 10.87 2.40 -42.30
C LYS A 159 12.32 2.71 -42.64
N THR A 160 12.95 1.75 -43.30
CA THR A 160 14.17 1.97 -44.08
C THR A 160 13.98 1.29 -45.42
#